data_AF-A0A803JHS6-F1
#
_entry.id   AF-A0A803JHS6-F1
#
_cell.length_a   1.000
_cell.length_b   1.000
_cell.length_c   1.000
_cell.angle_alpha   90.00
_cell.angle_beta   90.00
_cell.angle_gamma   90.00
#
_symmetry.space_group_name_H-M   'P 1'
#
loop_
_entity.id
_entity.type
_entity.pdbx_description
1 polymer ?
#
loop_
_entity_poly.entity_id
_entity_poly.type
_entity_poly.pdbx_seq_one_letter_code
_entity_poly.pdbx_strand_id
1 'polypeptide(L)'
;MSSEQYEKLHELYKELYTKLQKIQERLQSCYGEEKKKLLREFSEKQKEANEMLSEMEYELKSAPPTFRHQAAGQLRAYKRDLVKLQMEANYNALEVSTKERETYSVENEHSTRLESQRALLLQGTESLNRATDSIARSHRIAAETDAIGTDIIEELGEQREKLERTKGRLVGTSENLSKSRKILRSMSRKCTMSDRKAVIKNADMSEDMQQDAVDCATQAMEKYNIEKDIAAYIKKEFDKKYNPTWHCIVGRNFGSYVTHETKHFIYFYLGQVAILLFKSG
;
A
#
# COMPACT_ATOMS: atom_id res chain seq x y z
N MET A 1 -10.71 1.93 18.70
CA MET A 1 -10.54 3.00 19.72
C MET A 1 -10.34 4.39 19.10
N SER A 2 -9.57 4.58 18.02
CA SER A 2 -9.29 5.94 17.47
C SER A 2 -10.48 6.65 16.78
N SER A 3 -11.47 5.94 16.20
CA SER A 3 -12.60 6.59 15.51
C SER A 3 -13.60 7.25 16.47
N GLU A 4 -13.90 6.61 17.61
CA GLU A 4 -14.91 7.10 18.57
C GLU A 4 -14.48 8.38 19.29
N GLN A 5 -13.19 8.53 19.57
CA GLN A 5 -12.65 9.76 20.15
C GLN A 5 -12.74 10.90 19.14
N TYR A 6 -12.34 10.66 17.89
CA TYR A 6 -12.48 11.65 16.81
C TYR A 6 -13.94 12.11 16.63
N GLU A 7 -14.91 11.19 16.64
CA GLU A 7 -16.33 11.53 16.50
C GLU A 7 -16.84 12.41 17.65
N LYS A 8 -16.42 12.15 18.89
CA LYS A 8 -16.76 13.00 20.04
C LYS A 8 -16.18 14.41 19.89
N LEU A 9 -14.90 14.52 19.51
CA LEU A 9 -14.27 15.82 19.25
C LEU A 9 -14.96 16.57 18.10
N HIS A 10 -15.36 15.84 17.06
CA HIS A 10 -16.05 16.40 15.89
C HIS A 10 -17.42 17.00 16.26
N GLU A 11 -18.20 16.33 17.11
CA GLU A 11 -19.48 16.87 17.59
C GLU A 11 -19.29 18.09 18.51
N LEU A 12 -18.32 18.04 19.43
CA LEU A 12 -17.98 19.21 20.27
C LEU A 12 -17.54 20.42 19.43
N TYR A 13 -16.75 20.18 18.38
CA TYR A 13 -16.35 21.24 17.44
C TYR A 13 -17.57 21.86 16.73
N LYS A 14 -18.51 21.05 16.24
CA LYS A 14 -19.74 21.56 15.60
C LYS A 14 -20.54 22.43 16.56
N GLU A 15 -20.74 21.98 17.80
CA GLU A 15 -21.47 22.77 18.80
C GLU A 15 -20.79 24.12 19.03
N LEU A 16 -19.46 24.14 19.16
CA LEU A 16 -18.72 25.39 19.34
C LEU A 16 -18.78 26.30 18.11
N TYR A 17 -18.71 25.73 16.91
CA TYR A 17 -18.83 26.47 15.66
C TYR A 17 -20.20 27.16 15.54
N THR A 18 -21.30 26.48 15.90
CA THR A 18 -22.63 27.10 15.92
C THR A 18 -22.74 28.24 16.94
N LYS A 19 -22.05 28.13 18.09
CA LYS A 19 -21.97 29.22 19.09
C LYS A 19 -21.20 30.41 18.53
N LEU A 20 -20.08 30.19 17.84
CA LEU A 20 -19.30 31.24 17.17
C LEU A 20 -20.11 32.00 16.11
N GLN A 21 -20.87 31.29 15.28
CA GLN A 21 -21.76 31.91 14.30
C GLN A 21 -22.83 32.79 14.96
N LYS A 22 -23.47 32.32 16.03
CA LYS A 22 -24.45 33.12 16.79
C LYS A 22 -23.85 34.38 17.42
N ILE A 23 -22.61 34.29 17.93
CA ILE A 23 -21.90 35.47 18.47
C ILE A 23 -21.60 36.47 17.34
N GLN A 24 -21.23 35.98 16.16
CA GLN A 24 -20.98 36.81 14.99
C GLN A 24 -22.25 37.55 14.50
N GLU A 25 -23.39 36.87 14.42
CA GLU A 25 -24.66 37.51 14.06
C GLU A 25 -25.01 38.63 15.06
N ARG A 26 -24.77 38.40 16.35
CA ARG A 26 -24.96 39.43 17.40
C ARG A 26 -23.97 40.59 17.27
N LEU A 27 -22.73 40.32 16.86
CA LEU A 27 -21.69 41.36 16.64
C LEU A 27 -22.07 42.38 15.56
N GLN A 28 -22.96 42.01 14.61
CA GLN A 28 -23.46 42.93 13.59
C GLN A 28 -24.46 43.97 14.15
N SER A 29 -25.09 43.71 15.30
CA SER A 29 -26.19 44.52 15.86
C SER A 29 -25.85 45.22 17.18
N CYS A 30 -24.74 44.85 17.83
CA CYS A 30 -24.32 45.42 19.12
C CYS A 30 -23.34 46.60 18.97
N TYR A 31 -23.36 47.55 19.91
CA TYR A 31 -22.51 48.75 19.93
C TYR A 31 -21.81 48.94 21.28
N GLY A 32 -20.75 49.76 21.33
CA GLY A 32 -20.11 50.19 22.58
C GLY A 32 -19.47 49.07 23.42
N GLU A 33 -19.73 49.07 24.73
CA GLU A 33 -19.15 48.12 25.69
C GLU A 33 -19.61 46.67 25.47
N GLU A 34 -20.88 46.48 25.09
CA GLU A 34 -21.45 45.16 24.79
C GLU A 34 -20.71 44.51 23.59
N LYS A 35 -20.37 45.30 22.57
CA LYS A 35 -19.55 44.85 21.43
C LYS A 35 -18.15 44.42 21.87
N LYS A 36 -17.49 45.18 22.75
CA LYS A 36 -16.17 44.82 23.29
C LYS A 36 -16.22 43.52 24.10
N LYS A 37 -17.29 43.30 24.88
CA LYS A 37 -17.49 42.06 25.65
C LYS A 37 -17.70 40.86 24.72
N LEU A 38 -18.55 41.00 23.70
CA LEU A 38 -18.80 39.95 22.70
C LEU A 38 -17.56 39.62 21.86
N LEU A 39 -16.71 40.60 21.54
CA LEU A 39 -15.44 40.35 20.85
C LEU A 39 -14.45 39.53 21.70
N ARG A 40 -14.41 39.76 23.03
CA ARG A 40 -13.59 38.94 23.92
C ARG A 40 -14.11 37.51 24.00
N GLU A 41 -15.43 37.35 24.17
CA GLU A 41 -16.09 36.05 24.18
C GLU A 41 -15.87 35.29 22.85
N PHE A 42 -15.97 35.99 21.72
CA PHE A 42 -15.67 35.44 20.40
C PHE A 42 -14.21 34.96 20.29
N SER A 43 -13.24 35.77 20.75
CA SER A 43 -11.82 35.41 20.73
C SER A 43 -11.51 34.20 21.60
N GLU A 44 -12.14 34.08 22.78
CA GLU A 44 -11.98 32.92 23.67
C GLU A 44 -12.54 31.65 23.01
N LYS A 45 -13.76 31.73 22.48
CA LYS A 45 -14.40 30.60 21.79
C LYS A 45 -13.67 30.21 20.51
N GLN A 46 -13.05 31.17 19.81
CA GLN A 46 -12.23 30.90 18.64
C GLN A 46 -10.93 30.18 19.02
N LYS A 47 -10.33 30.50 20.17
CA LYS A 47 -9.16 29.79 20.68
C LYS A 47 -9.51 28.33 21.01
N GLU A 48 -10.62 28.11 21.72
CA GLU A 48 -11.14 26.77 22.06
C GLU A 48 -11.43 25.94 20.79
N ALA A 49 -11.95 26.57 19.73
CA ALA A 49 -12.19 25.90 18.44
C ALA A 49 -10.89 25.48 17.74
N ASN A 50 -9.85 26.31 17.80
CA ASN A 50 -8.55 25.98 17.23
C ASN A 50 -7.84 24.87 18.01
N GLU A 51 -7.98 24.85 19.33
CA GLU A 51 -7.46 23.78 20.19
C GLU A 51 -8.12 22.43 19.85
N MET A 52 -9.45 22.38 19.74
CA MET A 52 -10.16 21.17 19.32
C MET A 52 -9.77 20.68 17.92
N LEU A 53 -9.57 21.59 16.95
CA LEU A 53 -9.10 21.19 15.62
C LEU A 53 -7.68 20.59 15.66
N SER A 54 -6.81 21.12 16.53
CA SER A 54 -5.47 20.55 16.74
C SER A 54 -5.52 19.16 17.37
N GLU A 55 -6.44 18.93 18.31
CA GLU A 55 -6.66 17.61 18.91
C GLU A 55 -7.24 16.61 17.91
N MET A 56 -8.20 17.04 17.08
CA MET A 56 -8.74 16.21 15.99
C MET A 56 -7.64 15.83 14.97
N GLU A 57 -6.72 16.73 14.65
CA GLU A 57 -5.56 16.44 13.80
C GLU A 57 -4.59 15.44 14.44
N TYR A 58 -4.42 15.51 15.76
CA TYR A 58 -3.59 14.57 16.50
C TYR A 58 -4.19 13.15 16.49
N GLU A 59 -5.49 13.02 16.76
CA GLU A 59 -6.20 11.74 16.72
C GLU A 59 -6.18 11.08 15.34
N LEU A 60 -6.21 11.88 14.27
CA LEU A 60 -6.08 11.36 12.92
C LEU A 60 -4.72 10.73 12.63
N LYS A 61 -3.64 11.05 13.34
CA LYS A 61 -2.34 10.39 13.11
C LYS A 61 -2.39 8.89 13.44
N SER A 62 -3.26 8.51 14.37
CA SER A 62 -3.45 7.13 14.84
C SER A 62 -4.54 6.36 14.08
N ALA A 63 -5.23 7.01 13.14
CA ALA A 63 -6.39 6.46 12.44
C ALA A 63 -6.01 5.72 11.12
N PRO A 64 -6.85 4.78 10.64
CA PRO A 64 -6.64 4.07 9.38
C PRO A 64 -6.52 5.01 8.15
N PRO A 65 -5.71 4.66 7.12
CA PRO A 65 -5.48 5.52 5.94
C PRO A 65 -6.74 5.98 5.21
N THR A 66 -7.76 5.12 5.10
CA THR A 66 -9.03 5.43 4.40
C THR A 66 -9.81 6.54 5.10
N PHE A 67 -9.89 6.50 6.42
CA PHE A 67 -10.55 7.51 7.24
C PHE A 67 -9.77 8.84 7.27
N ARG A 68 -8.43 8.76 7.34
CA ARG A 68 -7.56 9.95 7.37
C ARG A 68 -7.74 10.87 6.16
N HIS A 69 -7.86 10.31 4.95
CA HIS A 69 -8.00 11.14 3.74
C HIS A 69 -9.32 11.94 3.73
N GLN A 70 -10.42 11.32 4.16
CA GLN A 70 -11.73 11.98 4.24
C GLN A 70 -11.76 13.05 5.34
N ALA A 71 -11.32 12.70 6.55
CA ALA A 71 -11.32 13.58 7.70
C ALA A 71 -10.35 14.77 7.56
N ALA A 72 -9.19 14.57 6.94
CA ALA A 72 -8.25 15.66 6.64
C ALA A 72 -8.84 16.69 5.66
N GLY A 73 -9.72 16.27 4.75
CA GLY A 73 -10.48 17.17 3.88
C GLY A 73 -11.42 18.09 4.66
N GLN A 74 -12.13 17.53 5.64
CA GLN A 74 -13.07 18.27 6.50
C GLN A 74 -12.33 19.26 7.42
N LEU A 75 -11.21 18.86 8.03
CA LEU A 75 -10.41 19.75 8.88
C LEU A 75 -9.86 20.97 8.14
N ARG A 76 -9.44 20.79 6.88
CA ARG A 76 -9.03 21.92 6.02
C ARG A 76 -10.19 22.86 5.70
N ALA A 77 -11.42 22.34 5.58
CA ALA A 77 -12.60 23.20 5.42
C ALA A 77 -12.87 23.99 6.71
N TYR A 78 -12.90 23.31 7.85
CA TYR A 78 -13.12 23.94 9.16
C TYR A 78 -12.10 25.03 9.51
N LYS A 79 -10.81 24.80 9.25
CA LYS A 79 -9.77 25.83 9.42
C LYS A 79 -10.02 27.05 8.55
N ARG A 80 -10.42 26.86 7.28
CA ARG A 80 -10.75 27.99 6.37
C ARG A 80 -11.96 28.78 6.87
N ASP A 81 -12.98 28.09 7.37
CA ASP A 81 -14.20 28.74 7.84
C ASP A 81 -13.94 29.54 9.13
N LEU A 82 -13.14 29.03 10.07
CA LEU A 82 -12.72 29.80 11.26
C LEU A 82 -11.95 31.07 10.91
N VAL A 83 -11.06 31.03 9.91
CA VAL A 83 -10.32 32.21 9.45
C VAL A 83 -11.26 33.25 8.85
N LYS A 84 -12.27 32.84 8.07
CA LYS A 84 -13.29 33.75 7.56
C LYS A 84 -14.07 34.42 8.69
N LEU A 85 -14.53 33.63 9.67
CA LEU A 85 -15.22 34.16 10.85
C LEU A 85 -14.35 35.17 11.62
N GLN A 86 -13.03 34.93 11.70
CA GLN A 86 -12.09 35.87 12.31
C GLN A 86 -11.99 37.19 11.54
N MET A 87 -11.85 37.12 10.22
CA MET A 87 -11.72 38.29 9.36
C MET A 87 -12.98 39.16 9.43
N GLU A 88 -14.15 38.54 9.42
CA GLU A 88 -15.45 39.22 9.52
C GLU A 88 -15.64 39.88 10.89
N ALA A 89 -15.21 39.23 11.98
CA ALA A 89 -15.22 39.84 13.32
C ALA A 89 -14.25 41.04 13.43
N ASN A 90 -13.07 40.95 12.84
CA ASN A 90 -12.07 42.03 12.83
C ASN A 90 -12.49 43.21 11.94
N TYR A 91 -13.12 42.96 10.79
CA TYR A 91 -13.67 44.01 9.94
C TYR A 91 -14.71 44.85 10.70
N ASN A 92 -15.62 44.19 11.41
CA ASN A 92 -16.61 44.84 12.27
C ASN A 92 -16.00 45.63 13.43
N ALA A 93 -14.77 45.32 13.85
CA ALA A 93 -14.06 46.06 14.91
C ALA A 93 -13.44 47.38 14.38
N LEU A 94 -12.99 47.42 13.12
CA LEU A 94 -12.35 48.59 12.52
C LEU A 94 -13.34 49.73 12.19
N GLU A 95 -14.59 49.41 11.85
CA GLU A 95 -15.62 50.40 11.48
C GLU A 95 -15.99 51.36 12.64
N VAL A 96 -15.61 51.02 13.87
CA VAL A 96 -15.83 51.85 15.07
C VAL A 96 -14.75 52.92 15.23
N SER A 97 -13.53 52.71 14.70
CA SER A 97 -12.40 53.64 14.91
C SER A 97 -12.45 54.88 14.01
N THR A 98 -13.23 54.88 12.94
CA THR A 98 -13.27 55.96 11.93
C THR A 98 -14.25 57.09 12.26
N LYS A 99 -15.20 56.90 13.19
CA LYS A 99 -16.25 57.91 13.49
C LYS A 99 -15.88 58.95 14.56
N GLU A 100 -14.76 58.83 15.27
CA GLU A 100 -14.40 59.74 16.36
C GLU A 100 -13.35 60.82 15.99
N ARG A 101 -12.90 60.90 14.73
CA ARG A 101 -11.77 61.77 14.33
C ARG A 101 -12.10 63.04 13.54
N GLU A 102 -13.36 63.34 13.28
CA GLU A 102 -13.76 64.52 12.50
C GLU A 102 -14.36 65.62 13.38
N THR A 103 -13.53 66.27 14.20
CA THR A 103 -13.79 67.63 14.67
C THR A 103 -12.50 68.24 15.20
N TYR A 104 -12.17 69.45 14.74
CA TYR A 104 -11.00 70.28 15.04
C TYR A 104 -9.73 70.06 14.20
N SER A 105 -9.55 70.88 13.16
CA SER A 105 -8.32 71.71 12.99
C SER A 105 -8.36 72.49 11.67
N VAL A 106 -8.69 73.78 11.76
CA VAL A 106 -8.40 74.77 10.71
C VAL A 106 -7.65 75.89 11.41
N GLU A 107 -6.33 75.73 11.60
CA GLU A 107 -5.41 76.85 11.93
C GLU A 107 -3.90 76.50 11.94
N ASN A 108 -3.46 75.40 11.29
CA ASN A 108 -2.04 75.02 11.34
C ASN A 108 -1.43 74.64 9.98
N GLU A 109 -1.94 75.16 8.87
CA GLU A 109 -1.65 74.66 7.51
C GLU A 109 -0.19 74.77 7.04
N HIS A 110 0.65 75.65 7.60
CA HIS A 110 2.03 75.82 7.11
C HIS A 110 3.06 74.96 7.87
N SER A 111 2.97 74.89 9.20
CA SER A 111 3.84 74.02 10.02
C SER A 111 3.50 72.54 9.81
N THR A 112 2.21 72.21 9.72
CA THR A 112 1.75 70.84 9.45
C THR A 112 2.13 70.34 8.07
N ARG A 113 2.30 71.21 7.06
CA ARG A 113 2.67 70.78 5.70
C ARG A 113 4.11 70.30 5.61
N LEU A 114 5.04 70.97 6.29
CA LEU A 114 6.43 70.54 6.38
C LEU A 114 6.58 69.30 7.26
N GLU A 115 5.87 69.22 8.39
CA GLU A 115 5.85 68.03 9.24
C GLU A 115 5.20 66.83 8.55
N SER A 116 4.11 67.01 7.81
CA SER A 116 3.45 65.94 7.06
C SER A 116 4.30 65.44 5.90
N GLN A 117 5.01 66.33 5.19
CA GLN A 117 5.94 65.94 4.14
C GLN A 117 7.15 65.17 4.70
N ARG A 118 7.66 65.58 5.87
CA ARG A 118 8.71 64.85 6.60
C ARG A 118 8.21 63.51 7.14
N ALA A 119 6.99 63.45 7.65
CA ALA A 119 6.34 62.22 8.10
C ALA A 119 6.13 61.24 6.94
N LEU A 120 5.75 61.72 5.75
CA LEU A 120 5.60 60.91 4.54
C LEU A 120 6.94 60.29 4.10
N LEU A 121 8.03 61.07 4.13
CA LEU A 121 9.36 60.56 3.79
C LEU A 121 9.86 59.54 4.83
N LEU A 122 9.62 59.80 6.12
CA LEU A 122 9.93 58.85 7.19
C LEU A 122 9.12 57.55 7.04
N GLN A 123 7.83 57.65 6.72
CA GLN A 123 6.96 56.50 6.47
C GLN A 123 7.41 55.72 5.23
N GLY A 124 7.80 56.40 4.14
CA GLY A 124 8.35 55.78 2.95
C GLY A 124 9.66 55.05 3.24
N THR A 125 10.52 55.64 4.07
CA THR A 125 11.79 55.05 4.51
C THR A 125 11.55 53.84 5.42
N GLU A 126 10.61 53.92 6.36
CA GLU A 126 10.25 52.81 7.24
C GLU A 126 9.64 51.65 6.45
N SER A 127 8.82 51.95 5.44
CA SER A 127 8.24 50.96 4.53
C SER A 127 9.32 50.25 3.71
N LEU A 128 10.31 51.01 3.21
CA LEU A 128 11.48 50.45 2.52
C LEU A 128 12.35 49.59 3.44
N ASN A 129 12.59 50.03 4.68
CA ASN A 129 13.35 49.24 5.65
C ASN A 129 12.61 47.93 5.98
N ARG A 130 11.30 47.97 6.22
CA ARG A 130 10.48 46.76 6.43
C ARG A 130 10.50 45.83 5.22
N ALA A 131 10.44 46.38 4.00
CA ALA A 131 10.54 45.61 2.77
C ALA A 131 11.92 44.95 2.65
N THR A 132 13.00 45.68 2.95
CA THR A 132 14.38 45.18 2.94
C THR A 132 14.57 44.05 3.96
N ASP A 133 14.09 44.22 5.19
CA ASP A 133 14.13 43.19 6.22
C ASP A 133 13.30 41.96 5.82
N SER A 134 12.16 42.16 5.17
CA SER A 134 11.34 41.06 4.65
C SER A 134 12.07 40.28 3.57
N ILE A 135 12.70 40.97 2.62
CA ILE A 135 13.50 40.35 1.55
C ILE A 135 14.68 39.57 2.14
N ALA A 136 15.39 40.15 3.11
CA ALA A 136 16.50 39.47 3.78
C ALA A 136 16.03 38.20 4.51
N ARG A 137 14.87 38.23 5.18
CA ARG A 137 14.26 37.03 5.78
C ARG A 137 13.88 36.00 4.71
N SER A 138 13.25 36.43 3.62
CA SER A 138 12.86 35.52 2.52
C SER A 138 14.08 34.83 1.90
N HIS A 139 15.19 35.55 1.69
CA HIS A 139 16.43 34.94 1.19
C HIS A 139 17.00 33.90 2.15
N ARG A 140 16.97 34.17 3.46
CA ARG A 140 17.42 33.20 4.47
C ARG A 140 16.56 31.93 4.44
N ILE A 141 15.23 32.09 4.43
CA ILE A 141 14.30 30.95 4.36
C ILE A 141 14.49 30.17 3.05
N ALA A 142 14.71 30.86 1.93
CA ALA A 142 14.99 30.22 0.66
C ALA A 142 16.28 29.39 0.72
N ALA A 143 17.36 29.94 1.27
CA ALA A 143 18.62 29.21 1.44
C ALA A 143 18.49 28.00 2.38
N GLU A 144 17.74 28.13 3.48
CA GLU A 144 17.43 27.01 4.38
C GLU A 144 16.59 25.94 3.67
N THR A 145 15.63 26.36 2.84
CA THR A 145 14.78 25.43 2.06
C THR A 145 15.59 24.71 0.99
N ASP A 146 16.52 25.40 0.32
CA ASP A 146 17.42 24.80 -0.66
C ASP A 146 18.34 23.77 0.01
N ALA A 147 18.88 24.09 1.19
CA ALA A 147 19.70 23.17 1.98
C ALA A 147 18.93 21.89 2.36
N ILE A 148 17.70 22.04 2.88
CA ILE A 148 16.82 20.91 3.19
C ILE A 148 16.52 20.10 1.91
N GLY A 149 16.30 20.79 0.78
CA GLY A 149 16.08 20.17 -0.51
C GLY A 149 17.25 19.30 -0.97
N THR A 150 18.49 19.79 -0.80
CA THR A 150 19.70 19.01 -1.10
C THR A 150 19.82 17.78 -0.20
N ASP A 151 19.57 17.91 1.10
CA ASP A 151 19.65 16.78 2.05
C ASP A 151 18.63 15.69 1.70
N ILE A 152 17.40 16.08 1.34
CA ILE A 152 16.35 15.14 0.91
C ILE A 152 16.77 14.40 -0.36
N ILE A 153 17.36 15.10 -1.35
CA ILE A 153 17.81 14.47 -2.59
C ILE A 153 18.95 13.47 -2.32
N GLU A 154 19.87 13.81 -1.41
CA GLU A 154 20.95 12.92 -0.98
C GLU A 154 20.40 11.65 -0.30
N GLU A 155 19.48 11.80 0.67
CA GLU A 155 18.86 10.67 1.36
C GLU A 155 18.08 9.76 0.39
N LEU A 156 17.29 10.36 -0.51
CA LEU A 156 16.58 9.61 -1.55
C LEU A 156 17.54 8.89 -2.50
N GLY A 157 18.70 9.48 -2.79
CA GLY A 157 19.78 8.87 -3.55
C GLY A 157 20.31 7.61 -2.87
N GLU A 158 20.63 7.69 -1.57
CA GLU A 158 21.08 6.54 -0.79
C GLU A 158 20.01 5.44 -0.70
N GLN A 159 18.75 5.82 -0.47
CA GLN A 159 17.63 4.88 -0.40
C GLN A 159 17.46 4.13 -1.73
N ARG A 160 17.56 4.83 -2.87
CA ARG A 160 17.52 4.23 -4.20
C ARG A 160 18.63 3.19 -4.38
N GLU A 161 19.85 3.51 -3.95
CA GLU A 161 20.99 2.60 -4.06
C GLU A 161 20.82 1.34 -3.18
N LYS A 162 20.31 1.50 -1.95
CA LYS A 162 19.95 0.39 -1.06
C LYS A 162 18.88 -0.53 -1.70
N LEU A 163 17.87 0.06 -2.34
CA LEU A 163 16.83 -0.70 -3.05
C LEU A 163 17.40 -1.48 -4.25
N GLU A 164 18.24 -0.85 -5.08
CA GLU A 164 18.84 -1.53 -6.22
C GLU A 164 19.79 -2.66 -5.79
N ARG A 165 20.59 -2.48 -4.72
CA ARG A 165 21.39 -3.57 -4.14
C ARG A 165 20.51 -4.73 -3.65
N THR A 166 19.40 -4.43 -2.97
CA THR A 166 18.48 -5.44 -2.45
C THR A 166 17.81 -6.21 -3.59
N LYS A 167 17.37 -5.50 -4.64
CA LYS A 167 16.80 -6.07 -5.86
C LYS A 167 17.79 -7.01 -6.55
N GLY A 168 19.05 -6.62 -6.72
CA GLY A 168 20.10 -7.48 -7.29
C GLY A 168 20.29 -8.79 -6.51
N ARG A 169 20.34 -8.72 -5.17
CA ARG A 169 20.45 -9.92 -4.31
C ARG A 169 19.23 -10.83 -4.43
N LEU A 170 18.03 -10.26 -4.52
CA LEU A 170 16.79 -11.03 -4.64
C LEU A 170 16.71 -11.78 -5.98
N VAL A 171 17.08 -11.13 -7.09
CA VAL A 171 17.14 -11.76 -8.41
C VAL A 171 18.12 -12.94 -8.41
N GLY A 172 19.34 -12.74 -7.90
CA GLY A 172 20.33 -13.84 -7.79
C GLY A 172 19.85 -14.99 -6.90
N THR A 173 19.11 -14.68 -5.83
CA THR A 173 18.51 -15.71 -4.95
C THR A 173 17.43 -16.51 -5.69
N SER A 174 16.57 -15.86 -6.47
CA SER A 174 15.54 -16.52 -7.28
C SER A 174 16.14 -17.51 -8.29
N GLU A 175 17.22 -17.12 -8.96
CA GLU A 175 17.95 -18.02 -9.86
C GLU A 175 18.54 -19.22 -9.13
N ASN A 176 19.15 -18.98 -7.97
CA ASN A 176 19.73 -20.04 -7.15
C ASN A 176 18.65 -21.01 -6.66
N LEU A 177 17.51 -20.51 -6.18
CA LEU A 177 16.37 -21.34 -5.78
C LEU A 177 15.84 -22.17 -6.96
N SER A 178 15.82 -21.60 -8.16
CA SER A 178 15.40 -22.30 -9.37
C SER A 178 16.37 -23.44 -9.74
N LYS A 179 17.68 -23.24 -9.61
CA LYS A 179 18.70 -24.29 -9.78
C LYS A 179 18.57 -25.37 -8.71
N SER A 180 18.43 -24.99 -7.43
CA SER A 180 18.24 -25.94 -6.33
C SER A 180 16.99 -26.79 -6.50
N ARG A 181 15.88 -26.20 -6.95
CA ARG A 181 14.63 -26.94 -7.26
C ARG A 181 14.85 -28.00 -8.34
N LYS A 182 15.60 -27.69 -9.40
CA LYS A 182 15.92 -28.67 -10.46
C LYS A 182 16.76 -29.83 -9.92
N ILE A 183 17.76 -29.53 -9.09
CA ILE A 183 18.62 -30.55 -8.46
C ILE A 183 17.79 -31.45 -7.54
N LEU A 184 17.00 -30.88 -6.63
CA LEU A 184 16.14 -31.64 -5.72
C LEU A 184 15.16 -32.54 -6.47
N ARG A 185 14.57 -32.03 -7.56
CA ARG A 185 13.68 -32.84 -8.41
C ARG A 185 14.43 -33.98 -9.11
N SER A 186 15.72 -33.81 -9.43
CA SER A 186 16.55 -34.90 -9.95
C SER A 186 16.96 -35.91 -8.88
N MET A 187 17.30 -35.44 -7.68
CA MET A 187 17.69 -36.31 -6.57
C MET A 187 16.51 -37.15 -6.08
N SER A 188 15.33 -36.53 -5.93
CA SER A 188 14.09 -37.23 -5.60
C SER A 188 13.80 -38.35 -6.61
N ARG A 189 13.99 -38.10 -7.91
CA ARG A 189 13.85 -39.15 -8.93
C ARG A 189 14.83 -40.31 -8.72
N LYS A 190 16.12 -40.02 -8.52
CA LYS A 190 17.16 -41.03 -8.33
C LYS A 190 16.89 -41.90 -7.09
N CYS A 191 16.57 -41.29 -5.95
CA CYS A 191 16.20 -42.05 -4.74
C CYS A 191 14.96 -42.92 -4.95
N THR A 192 13.98 -42.46 -5.74
CA THR A 192 12.78 -43.29 -5.97
C THR A 192 12.99 -44.45 -6.92
N MET A 193 14.05 -44.49 -7.74
CA MET A 193 14.25 -45.56 -8.73
C MET A 193 15.13 -46.70 -8.20
N SER A 194 16.12 -46.39 -7.35
CA SER A 194 17.06 -47.40 -6.83
C SER A 194 16.46 -48.41 -5.84
N ASP A 195 15.25 -48.18 -5.33
CA ASP A 195 14.58 -49.03 -4.33
C ASP A 195 13.29 -49.73 -4.80
N ARG A 196 12.93 -49.66 -6.09
CA ARG A 196 11.66 -50.24 -6.58
C ARG A 196 11.80 -51.71 -6.96
N LYS A 197 11.75 -52.60 -5.96
CA LYS A 197 11.50 -54.02 -6.20
C LYS A 197 10.10 -54.21 -6.80
N ALA A 198 10.00 -54.96 -7.90
CA ALA A 198 8.71 -55.32 -8.50
C ALA A 198 7.94 -56.28 -7.58
N VAL A 199 6.64 -56.04 -7.41
CA VAL A 199 5.74 -56.89 -6.61
C VAL A 199 4.64 -57.41 -7.53
N ILE A 200 4.75 -58.66 -7.96
CA ILE A 200 3.76 -59.33 -8.80
C ILE A 200 2.53 -59.66 -7.93
N LYS A 201 1.34 -59.26 -8.41
CA LYS A 201 0.06 -59.50 -7.74
C LYS A 201 -0.69 -60.67 -8.37
N ASN A 202 -0.67 -60.75 -9.69
CA ASN A 202 -1.23 -61.87 -10.44
C ASN A 202 -0.49 -61.99 -11.78
N ALA A 203 -0.25 -63.22 -12.23
CA ALA A 203 0.39 -63.49 -13.50
C ALA A 203 -0.10 -64.84 -14.06
N ASP A 204 -0.49 -64.83 -15.32
CA ASP A 204 -0.72 -66.02 -16.16
C ASP A 204 0.18 -65.87 -17.40
N MET A 205 1.45 -66.22 -17.25
CA MET A 205 2.51 -66.25 -18.29
C MET A 205 3.79 -66.90 -17.72
N SER A 206 4.76 -67.26 -18.56
CA SER A 206 6.03 -67.86 -18.11
C SER A 206 6.90 -66.89 -17.30
N GLU A 207 7.75 -67.41 -16.41
CA GLU A 207 8.65 -66.59 -15.57
C GLU A 207 9.57 -65.69 -16.42
N ASP A 208 10.09 -66.19 -17.54
CA ASP A 208 10.90 -65.41 -18.48
C ASP A 208 10.14 -64.19 -19.04
N MET A 209 8.85 -64.38 -19.37
CA MET A 209 8.00 -63.31 -19.89
C MET A 209 7.60 -62.32 -18.79
N GLN A 210 7.43 -62.80 -17.55
CA GLN A 210 7.21 -61.93 -16.39
C GLN A 210 8.42 -61.03 -16.15
N GLN A 211 9.63 -61.60 -16.20
CA GLN A 211 10.87 -60.84 -16.03
C GLN A 211 11.03 -59.79 -17.14
N ASP A 212 10.76 -60.16 -18.39
CA ASP A 212 10.75 -59.21 -19.51
C ASP A 212 9.75 -58.06 -19.30
N ALA A 213 8.57 -58.35 -18.74
CA ALA A 213 7.56 -57.32 -18.46
C ALA A 213 8.05 -56.34 -17.39
N VAL A 214 8.69 -56.85 -16.34
CA VAL A 214 9.29 -56.04 -15.27
C VAL A 214 10.44 -55.20 -15.81
N ASP A 215 11.32 -55.79 -16.63
CA ASP A 215 12.49 -55.10 -17.20
C ASP A 215 12.05 -54.01 -18.19
N CYS A 216 11.09 -54.32 -19.06
CA CYS A 216 10.51 -53.36 -19.99
C CYS A 216 9.85 -52.19 -19.25
N ALA A 217 9.07 -52.48 -18.20
CA ALA A 217 8.46 -51.45 -17.36
C ALA A 217 9.49 -50.60 -16.63
N THR A 218 10.56 -51.21 -16.11
CA THR A 218 11.66 -50.50 -15.45
C THR A 218 12.33 -49.51 -16.41
N GLN A 219 12.65 -49.96 -17.62
CA GLN A 219 13.20 -49.09 -18.68
C GLN A 219 12.23 -47.99 -19.12
N ALA A 220 10.93 -48.30 -19.22
CA ALA A 220 9.91 -47.32 -19.59
C ALA A 220 9.80 -46.20 -18.54
N MET A 221 9.84 -46.57 -17.26
CA MET A 221 9.79 -45.65 -16.12
C MET A 221 11.06 -44.79 -16.00
N GLU A 222 12.20 -45.23 -16.55
CA GLU A 222 13.42 -44.43 -16.65
C GLU A 222 13.35 -43.38 -17.77
N LYS A 223 12.73 -43.75 -18.89
CA LYS A 223 12.68 -42.91 -20.10
C LYS A 223 11.53 -41.90 -20.10
N TYR A 224 10.39 -42.24 -19.50
CA TYR A 224 9.15 -41.46 -19.61
C TYR A 224 8.60 -41.06 -18.24
N ASN A 225 7.93 -39.91 -18.17
CA ASN A 225 7.36 -39.35 -16.94
C ASN A 225 5.83 -39.35 -16.91
N ILE A 226 5.17 -39.61 -18.04
CA ILE A 226 3.71 -39.57 -18.19
C ILE A 226 3.23 -41.02 -18.27
N GLU A 227 2.24 -41.41 -17.44
CA GLU A 227 1.76 -42.80 -17.38
C GLU A 227 1.31 -43.32 -18.75
N LYS A 228 0.69 -42.45 -19.56
CA LYS A 228 0.29 -42.75 -20.94
C LYS A 228 1.47 -43.17 -21.81
N ASP A 229 2.60 -42.47 -21.73
CA ASP A 229 3.78 -42.74 -22.56
C ASP A 229 4.47 -44.03 -22.12
N ILE A 230 4.48 -44.29 -20.82
CA ILE A 230 4.99 -45.53 -20.22
C ILE A 230 4.16 -46.72 -20.71
N ALA A 231 2.83 -46.63 -20.65
CA ALA A 231 1.92 -47.67 -21.14
C ALA A 231 2.10 -47.91 -22.64
N ALA A 232 2.23 -46.84 -23.43
CA ALA A 232 2.45 -46.92 -24.87
C ALA A 232 3.78 -47.60 -25.22
N TYR A 233 4.85 -47.30 -24.48
CA TYR A 233 6.16 -47.94 -24.68
C TYR A 233 6.11 -49.44 -24.38
N ILE A 234 5.57 -49.83 -23.23
CA ILE A 234 5.47 -51.24 -22.82
C ILE A 234 4.65 -52.03 -23.83
N LYS A 235 3.47 -51.51 -24.21
CA LYS A 235 2.62 -52.11 -25.25
C LYS A 235 3.40 -52.31 -26.55
N LYS A 236 4.10 -51.28 -27.03
CA LYS A 236 4.81 -51.32 -28.32
C LYS A 236 5.95 -52.34 -28.33
N GLU A 237 6.71 -52.44 -27.24
CA GLU A 237 7.79 -53.43 -27.10
C GLU A 237 7.23 -54.86 -27.04
N PHE A 238 6.13 -55.08 -26.32
CA PHE A 238 5.49 -56.39 -26.23
C PHE A 238 4.81 -56.80 -27.55
N ASP A 239 4.14 -55.89 -28.25
CA ASP A 239 3.59 -56.14 -29.60
C ASP A 239 4.69 -56.59 -30.57
N LYS A 240 5.89 -56.01 -30.44
CA LYS A 240 7.06 -56.34 -31.28
C LYS A 240 7.67 -57.69 -30.92
N LYS A 241 7.76 -58.03 -29.63
CA LYS A 241 8.45 -59.24 -29.14
C LYS A 241 7.54 -60.48 -29.14
N TYR A 242 6.25 -60.31 -28.86
CA TYR A 242 5.29 -61.38 -28.55
C TYR A 242 4.05 -61.36 -29.44
N ASN A 243 4.20 -60.81 -30.65
CA ASN A 243 3.15 -60.55 -31.63
C ASN A 243 2.12 -59.50 -31.17
N PRO A 244 1.47 -58.78 -32.10
CA PRO A 244 0.54 -57.70 -31.78
C PRO A 244 -0.68 -58.13 -30.95
N THR A 245 -1.43 -57.11 -30.50
CA THR A 245 -2.68 -57.13 -29.68
C THR A 245 -2.48 -57.10 -28.17
N TRP A 246 -1.35 -56.56 -27.71
CA TRP A 246 -1.14 -56.25 -26.31
C TRP A 246 -1.84 -54.96 -25.90
N HIS A 247 -2.31 -54.95 -24.65
CA HIS A 247 -2.93 -53.83 -23.98
C HIS A 247 -2.20 -53.58 -22.68
N CYS A 248 -1.86 -52.32 -22.40
CA CYS A 248 -1.16 -51.93 -21.19
C CYS A 248 -1.91 -50.79 -20.49
N ILE A 249 -2.10 -50.93 -19.18
CA ILE A 249 -2.68 -49.92 -18.30
C ILE A 249 -1.65 -49.63 -17.21
N VAL A 250 -1.34 -48.35 -17.03
CA VAL A 250 -0.39 -47.86 -16.02
C VAL A 250 -1.08 -46.78 -15.20
N GLY A 251 -1.03 -46.91 -13.88
CA GLY A 251 -1.65 -45.93 -12.98
C GLY A 251 -1.43 -46.27 -11.52
N ARG A 252 -1.65 -45.29 -10.63
CA ARG A 252 -1.53 -45.52 -9.18
C ARG A 252 -2.76 -46.20 -8.60
N ASN A 253 -3.94 -45.80 -9.08
CA ASN A 253 -5.23 -46.25 -8.57
C ASN A 253 -6.12 -46.66 -9.73
N PHE A 254 -6.26 -47.96 -9.97
CA PHE A 254 -7.28 -48.49 -10.87
C PHE A 254 -7.72 -49.87 -10.42
N GLY A 255 -8.97 -50.22 -10.72
CA GLY A 255 -9.47 -51.59 -10.70
C GLY A 255 -9.64 -52.05 -12.14
N SER A 256 -9.42 -53.33 -12.39
CA SER A 256 -9.54 -53.92 -13.72
C SER A 256 -10.17 -55.29 -13.66
N TYR A 257 -11.13 -55.54 -14.55
CA TYR A 257 -11.69 -56.87 -14.80
C TYR A 257 -11.74 -57.05 -16.32
N VAL A 258 -10.79 -57.81 -16.86
CA VAL A 258 -10.55 -57.89 -18.31
C VAL A 258 -10.54 -59.34 -18.77
N THR A 259 -11.21 -59.60 -19.89
CA THR A 259 -11.06 -60.86 -20.63
C THR A 259 -9.77 -60.80 -21.43
N HIS A 260 -8.96 -61.85 -21.32
CA HIS A 260 -7.63 -61.93 -21.92
C HIS A 260 -7.39 -63.35 -22.46
N GLU A 261 -6.44 -63.46 -23.38
CA GLU A 261 -5.94 -64.75 -23.85
C GLU A 261 -5.20 -65.48 -22.71
N THR A 262 -5.34 -66.81 -22.64
CA THR A 262 -4.60 -67.63 -21.67
C THR A 262 -3.09 -67.45 -21.86
N LYS A 263 -2.33 -67.45 -20.76
CA LYS A 263 -0.87 -67.30 -20.71
C LYS A 263 -0.32 -65.94 -21.16
N HIS A 264 -1.17 -64.92 -21.28
CA HIS A 264 -0.76 -63.57 -21.69
C HIS A 264 -1.33 -62.49 -20.76
N PHE A 265 -1.13 -62.64 -19.45
CA PHE A 265 -1.63 -61.68 -18.46
C PHE A 265 -0.66 -61.48 -17.30
N ILE A 266 -0.41 -60.23 -16.91
CA ILE A 266 0.36 -59.88 -15.72
C ILE A 266 -0.14 -58.58 -15.09
N TYR A 267 -0.21 -58.59 -13.76
CA TYR A 267 -0.51 -57.44 -12.92
C TYR A 267 0.52 -57.33 -11.80
N PHE A 268 1.25 -56.22 -11.74
CA PHE A 268 2.30 -56.00 -10.76
C PHE A 268 2.46 -54.53 -10.39
N TYR A 269 3.14 -54.28 -9.27
CA TYR A 269 3.53 -52.95 -8.82
C TYR A 269 5.01 -52.73 -9.00
N LEU A 270 5.39 -51.56 -9.52
CA LEU A 270 6.76 -51.05 -9.49
C LEU A 270 6.79 -49.79 -8.62
N GLY A 271 7.11 -49.96 -7.34
CA GLY A 271 6.92 -48.91 -6.33
C GLY A 271 5.44 -48.63 -6.07
N GLN A 272 4.98 -47.40 -6.33
CA GLN A 272 3.59 -46.98 -6.15
C GLN A 272 2.75 -47.02 -7.43
N VAL A 273 3.33 -47.46 -8.55
CA VAL A 273 2.65 -47.52 -9.84
C VAL A 273 2.26 -48.95 -10.12
N ALA A 274 0.96 -49.18 -10.35
CA ALA A 274 0.42 -50.45 -10.79
C ALA A 274 0.50 -50.54 -12.32
N ILE A 275 0.86 -51.71 -12.82
CA ILE A 275 1.01 -52.01 -14.25
C ILE A 275 0.22 -53.28 -14.53
N LEU A 276 -0.71 -53.18 -15.47
CA LEU A 276 -1.47 -54.28 -16.00
C LEU A 276 -1.13 -54.44 -17.48
N LEU A 277 -0.71 -55.62 -17.87
CA LEU A 277 -0.36 -55.96 -19.25
C LEU A 277 -1.05 -57.25 -19.63
N PHE A 278 -1.83 -57.23 -20.70
CA PHE A 278 -2.57 -58.40 -21.15
C PHE A 278 -2.76 -58.40 -22.66
N LYS A 279 -3.01 -59.57 -23.23
CA LYS A 279 -3.32 -59.74 -24.66
C LYS A 279 -4.80 -60.08 -24.86
N SER A 280 -5.40 -59.52 -25.90
CA SER A 280 -6.80 -59.78 -26.27
C SER A 280 -6.94 -59.71 -27.79
N GLY A 281 -7.41 -60.78 -28.41
CA GLY A 281 -7.59 -60.90 -29.86
C GLY A 281 -8.12 -62.26 -30.29
#